data_AF-M5E3K3-F1
#
_entry.id   AF-M5E3K3-F1
#
_cell.length_a   1.000
_cell.length_b   1.000
_cell.length_c   1.000
_cell.angle_alpha   90.00
_cell.angle_beta   90.00
_cell.angle_gamma   90.00
#
_symmetry.space_group_name_H-M   'P 1'
#
loop_
_entity.id
_entity.type
_entity.pdbx_description
1 polymer ?
#
loop_
_entity_poly.entity_id
_entity_poly.type
_entity_poly.pdbx_seq_one_letter_code
_entity_poly.pdbx_strand_id
1 'polypeptide(L)'
;MKEYQVDYNILTVVNNVNAKTPEAVYQFFKEIKADFIQFIPIVEQDQEGNIISRSVEPKEYGKFLIRVFNQWLKDLGDIFIQIFEESLSAWVGYGANLCVFSRECGNAAVIEHNGDLYSCDHFVEPEYKLGNIKEKDILAMMNSKQQQDFGRTKKEKLNQKCLKCNYLFFCNGGCPKNRIVDTGDGYKLNYLCEGYKLFFDYIDPYMQKLSQLLKQQKSPKIMKEEILKLYQEIWDVGRNDPCPCGSGKKYKKCCIY
;
A
#
# COMPACT_ATOMS: atom_id res chain seq x y z
N MET A 1 -2.56 -22.89 -13.40
CA MET A 1 -1.50 -21.90 -13.72
C MET A 1 -0.13 -22.55 -13.88
N LYS A 2 0.47 -23.12 -12.82
CA LYS A 2 1.83 -23.70 -12.89
C LYS A 2 2.03 -24.83 -13.89
N GLU A 3 1.12 -25.81 -13.91
CA GLU A 3 1.17 -26.94 -14.86
C GLU A 3 1.19 -26.47 -16.32
N TYR A 4 0.53 -25.34 -16.59
CA TYR A 4 0.42 -24.74 -17.92
C TYR A 4 1.34 -23.53 -18.12
N GLN A 5 2.30 -23.28 -17.21
CA GLN A 5 3.26 -22.17 -17.28
C GLN A 5 2.62 -20.79 -17.51
N VAL A 6 1.45 -20.56 -16.90
CA VAL A 6 0.78 -19.25 -16.97
C VAL A 6 1.36 -18.34 -15.89
N ASP A 7 1.79 -17.14 -16.27
CA ASP A 7 2.20 -16.09 -15.35
C ASP A 7 1.00 -15.60 -14.52
N TYR A 8 1.19 -15.48 -13.20
CA TYR A 8 0.14 -15.04 -12.30
C TYR A 8 0.70 -14.28 -11.11
N ASN A 9 -0.14 -13.40 -10.55
CA ASN A 9 0.09 -12.73 -9.28
C ASN A 9 -0.96 -13.20 -8.27
N ILE A 10 -0.62 -13.13 -6.98
CA ILE A 10 -1.56 -13.39 -5.89
C ILE A 10 -2.14 -12.06 -5.39
N LEU A 11 -3.46 -11.91 -5.49
CA LEU A 11 -4.19 -10.81 -4.88
C LEU A 11 -4.78 -11.28 -3.55
N THR A 12 -4.36 -10.64 -2.45
CA THR A 12 -4.79 -11.00 -1.10
C THR A 12 -5.47 -9.85 -0.42
N VAL A 13 -6.74 -10.06 -0.10
CA VAL A 13 -7.50 -9.09 0.68
C VAL A 13 -7.10 -9.18 2.16
N VAL A 14 -6.79 -8.04 2.77
CA VAL A 14 -6.45 -7.93 4.21
C VAL A 14 -7.64 -7.34 4.97
N ASN A 15 -8.14 -8.07 5.94
CA ASN A 15 -9.34 -7.75 6.72
C ASN A 15 -9.06 -7.81 8.24
N ASN A 16 -10.08 -7.55 9.06
CA ASN A 16 -9.99 -7.57 10.52
C ASN A 16 -9.63 -8.94 11.15
N VAL A 17 -9.65 -10.03 10.37
CA VAL A 17 -9.30 -11.38 10.80
C VAL A 17 -7.84 -11.69 10.45
N ASN A 18 -7.51 -11.73 9.15
CA ASN A 18 -6.19 -12.19 8.70
C ASN A 18 -5.06 -11.19 8.99
N ALA A 19 -5.38 -9.91 9.24
CA ALA A 19 -4.40 -8.91 9.69
C ALA A 19 -3.72 -9.30 11.01
N LYS A 20 -4.38 -10.15 11.83
CA LYS A 20 -3.88 -10.60 13.13
C LYS A 20 -2.91 -11.79 13.04
N THR A 21 -2.85 -12.46 11.89
CA THR A 21 -2.01 -13.65 11.65
C THR A 21 -1.11 -13.49 10.40
N PRO A 22 -0.30 -12.41 10.32
CA PRO A 22 0.50 -12.11 9.13
C PRO A 22 1.50 -13.21 8.75
N GLU A 23 2.13 -13.88 9.72
CA GLU A 23 3.09 -14.95 9.46
C GLU A 23 2.42 -16.16 8.81
N ALA A 24 1.23 -16.54 9.27
CA ALA A 24 0.48 -17.65 8.68
C ALA A 24 0.07 -17.32 7.24
N VAL A 25 -0.36 -16.08 6.99
CA VAL A 25 -0.70 -15.59 5.64
C VAL A 25 0.53 -15.65 4.73
N TYR A 26 1.68 -15.13 5.17
CA TYR A 26 2.89 -15.14 4.36
C TYR A 26 3.43 -16.56 4.14
N GLN A 27 3.40 -17.41 5.17
CA GLN A 27 3.87 -18.79 5.08
C GLN A 27 3.04 -19.60 4.08
N PHE A 28 1.72 -19.40 4.04
CA PHE A 28 0.86 -20.00 3.02
C PHE A 28 1.32 -19.63 1.59
N PHE A 29 1.70 -18.37 1.34
CA PHE A 29 2.21 -17.97 0.03
C PHE A 29 3.53 -18.64 -0.34
N LYS A 30 4.40 -18.87 0.65
CA LYS A 30 5.63 -19.65 0.44
C LYS A 30 5.32 -21.10 0.10
N GLU A 31 4.35 -21.72 0.78
CA GLU A 31 3.94 -23.11 0.53
C GLU A 31 3.41 -23.32 -0.88
N ILE A 32 2.59 -22.39 -1.37
CA ILE A 32 2.11 -22.43 -2.76
C ILE A 32 3.16 -21.93 -3.76
N LYS A 33 4.36 -21.54 -3.30
CA LYS A 33 5.47 -20.93 -4.05
C LYS A 33 4.98 -19.78 -4.93
N ALA A 34 4.39 -18.76 -4.30
CA ALA A 34 4.01 -17.53 -4.96
C ALA A 34 5.23 -16.62 -5.15
N ASP A 35 5.37 -16.06 -6.35
CA ASP A 35 6.50 -15.17 -6.68
C ASP A 35 6.11 -13.68 -6.55
N PHE A 36 4.86 -13.33 -6.84
CA PHE A 36 4.34 -11.95 -6.79
C PHE A 36 3.07 -11.87 -5.95
N ILE A 37 3.07 -11.00 -4.94
CA ILE A 37 1.99 -10.87 -3.95
C ILE A 37 1.54 -9.41 -3.83
N GLN A 38 0.23 -9.20 -3.80
CA GLN A 38 -0.40 -7.90 -3.55
C GLN A 38 -1.33 -8.00 -2.35
N PHE A 39 -1.17 -7.06 -1.41
CA PHE A 39 -2.04 -6.94 -0.24
C PHE A 39 -3.01 -5.78 -0.43
N ILE A 40 -4.31 -6.06 -0.37
CA ILE A 40 -5.39 -5.11 -0.64
C ILE A 40 -6.21 -4.96 0.65
N PRO A 41 -6.12 -3.84 1.38
CA PRO A 41 -6.86 -3.66 2.63
C PRO A 41 -8.35 -3.43 2.37
N ILE A 42 -9.22 -4.13 3.10
CA ILE A 42 -10.66 -3.80 3.13
C ILE A 42 -10.85 -2.55 3.97
N VAL A 43 -11.45 -1.52 3.36
CA VAL A 43 -11.94 -0.33 4.06
C VAL A 43 -13.32 -0.02 3.49
N GLU A 44 -14.36 -0.32 4.26
CA GLU A 44 -15.73 -0.16 3.83
C GLU A 44 -16.61 0.43 4.93
N GLN A 45 -17.65 1.14 4.49
CA GLN A 45 -18.64 1.77 5.34
C GLN A 45 -20.03 1.20 5.04
N ASP A 46 -20.91 1.16 6.03
CA ASP A 46 -22.34 0.92 5.84
C ASP A 46 -23.04 2.16 5.26
N GLN A 47 -24.37 2.09 5.11
CA GLN A 47 -25.18 3.20 4.58
C GLN A 47 -25.17 4.45 5.47
N GLU A 48 -24.85 4.30 6.76
CA GLU A 48 -24.76 5.38 7.73
C GLU A 48 -23.35 5.99 7.79
N GLY A 49 -22.39 5.42 7.06
CA GLY A 49 -21.00 5.85 7.04
C GLY A 49 -20.15 5.22 8.16
N ASN A 50 -20.66 4.23 8.89
CA ASN A 50 -19.86 3.54 9.92
C ASN A 50 -18.98 2.48 9.29
N ILE A 51 -17.74 2.35 9.80
CA ILE A 51 -16.82 1.30 9.32
C ILE A 51 -17.39 -0.08 9.65
N ILE A 52 -17.51 -0.94 8.64
CA ILE A 52 -18.05 -2.30 8.82
C ILE A 52 -17.00 -3.22 9.46
N SER A 53 -17.49 -4.26 10.13
CA SER A 53 -16.65 -5.17 10.94
C SER A 53 -15.53 -5.87 10.15
N ARG A 54 -15.72 -6.14 8.84
CA ARG A 54 -14.69 -6.77 8.00
C ARG A 54 -13.56 -5.83 7.58
N SER A 55 -13.70 -4.53 7.76
CA SER A 55 -12.65 -3.55 7.45
C SER A 55 -11.45 -3.75 8.35
N VAL A 56 -10.24 -3.65 7.80
CA VAL A 56 -9.02 -3.77 8.61
C VAL A 56 -8.82 -2.51 9.44
N GLU A 57 -8.57 -2.66 10.74
CA GLU A 57 -8.25 -1.53 11.61
C GLU A 57 -6.93 -0.86 11.17
N PRO A 58 -6.81 0.48 11.19
CA PRO A 58 -5.68 1.18 10.58
C PRO A 58 -4.33 0.72 11.14
N LYS A 59 -4.19 0.69 12.47
CA LYS A 59 -2.95 0.22 13.13
C LYS A 59 -2.65 -1.24 12.85
N GLU A 60 -3.67 -2.08 12.78
CA GLU A 60 -3.48 -3.51 12.54
C GLU A 60 -3.00 -3.76 11.12
N TYR A 61 -3.46 -2.98 10.13
CA TYR A 61 -2.91 -3.04 8.77
C TYR A 61 -1.42 -2.68 8.73
N GLY A 62 -1.01 -1.61 9.42
CA GLY A 62 0.40 -1.25 9.54
C GLY A 62 1.24 -2.36 10.18
N LYS A 63 0.76 -2.96 11.27
CA LYS A 63 1.44 -4.09 11.94
C LYS A 63 1.50 -5.34 11.06
N PHE A 64 0.44 -5.63 10.33
CA PHE A 64 0.40 -6.72 9.36
C PHE A 64 1.53 -6.57 8.34
N LEU A 65 1.66 -5.40 7.72
CA LEU A 65 2.71 -5.10 6.74
C LEU A 65 4.11 -5.23 7.36
N ILE A 66 4.33 -4.71 8.56
CA ILE A 66 5.62 -4.84 9.28
C ILE A 66 5.98 -6.31 9.52
N ARG A 67 5.03 -7.10 10.04
CA ARG A 67 5.29 -8.51 10.37
C ARG A 67 5.54 -9.34 9.12
N VAL A 68 4.82 -9.08 8.02
CA VAL A 68 5.12 -9.69 6.72
C VAL A 68 6.49 -9.25 6.21
N PHE A 69 6.83 -7.96 6.29
CA PHE A 69 8.12 -7.43 5.87
C PHE A 69 9.28 -8.15 6.56
N ASN A 70 9.19 -8.35 7.88
CA ASN A 70 10.23 -9.06 8.64
C ASN A 70 10.46 -10.49 8.16
N GLN A 71 9.40 -11.21 7.78
CA GLN A 71 9.54 -12.55 7.20
C GLN A 71 10.16 -12.47 5.81
N TRP A 72 9.70 -11.51 5.00
CA TRP A 72 10.11 -11.30 3.63
C TRP A 72 11.59 -10.91 3.46
N LEU A 73 12.25 -10.31 4.46
CA LEU A 73 13.68 -9.96 4.33
C LEU A 73 14.56 -11.17 3.97
N LYS A 74 14.17 -12.38 4.38
CA LYS A 74 14.86 -13.64 4.04
C LYS A 74 14.59 -14.11 2.61
N ASP A 75 13.64 -13.50 1.92
CA ASP A 75 13.21 -13.79 0.55
C ASP A 75 13.38 -12.56 -0.37
N LEU A 76 14.09 -11.53 0.10
CA LEU A 76 14.42 -10.34 -0.70
C LEU A 76 15.11 -10.76 -2.01
N GLY A 77 14.52 -10.35 -3.14
CA GLY A 77 14.99 -10.69 -4.49
C GLY A 77 14.45 -12.01 -5.04
N ASP A 78 13.75 -12.79 -4.22
CA ASP A 78 13.14 -14.07 -4.61
C ASP A 78 11.60 -13.96 -4.68
N ILE A 79 10.98 -13.26 -3.72
CA ILE A 79 9.52 -12.98 -3.68
C ILE A 79 9.31 -11.47 -3.76
N PHE A 80 8.35 -11.02 -4.56
CA PHE A 80 8.03 -9.61 -4.78
C PHE A 80 6.68 -9.25 -4.15
N ILE A 81 6.69 -8.31 -3.21
CA ILE A 81 5.48 -7.80 -2.56
C ILE A 81 5.26 -6.37 -3.02
N GLN A 82 4.15 -6.10 -3.71
CA GLN A 82 3.90 -4.83 -4.42
C GLN A 82 4.20 -3.59 -3.59
N ILE A 83 3.69 -3.50 -2.36
CA ILE A 83 3.92 -2.30 -1.52
C ILE A 83 5.39 -2.13 -1.11
N PHE A 84 6.17 -3.21 -1.02
CA PHE A 84 7.61 -3.13 -0.69
C PHE A 84 8.41 -2.65 -1.90
N GLU A 85 8.10 -3.19 -3.08
CA GLU A 85 8.70 -2.74 -4.35
C GLU A 85 8.37 -1.27 -4.65
N GLU A 86 7.11 -0.86 -4.46
CA GLU A 86 6.68 0.54 -4.61
C GLU A 86 7.38 1.47 -3.61
N SER A 87 7.59 1.01 -2.37
CA SER A 87 8.35 1.78 -1.38
C SER A 87 9.80 1.96 -1.83
N LEU A 88 10.46 0.89 -2.28
CA LEU A 88 11.84 0.97 -2.75
C LEU A 88 11.98 1.91 -3.96
N SER A 89 11.08 1.80 -4.95
CA SER A 89 11.01 2.71 -6.11
C SER A 89 10.94 4.18 -5.68
N ALA A 90 10.07 4.50 -4.72
CA ALA A 90 9.92 5.85 -4.22
C ALA A 90 11.17 6.36 -3.47
N TRP A 91 11.80 5.52 -2.63
CA TRP A 91 13.02 5.88 -1.89
C TRP A 91 14.27 6.02 -2.78
N VAL A 92 14.30 5.36 -3.93
CA VAL A 92 15.37 5.52 -4.93
C VAL A 92 15.17 6.81 -5.75
N GLY A 93 13.96 7.33 -5.80
CA GLY A 93 13.60 8.59 -6.47
C GLY A 93 12.82 8.41 -7.78
N TYR A 94 12.42 7.18 -8.13
CA TYR A 94 11.57 6.91 -9.30
C TYR A 94 10.10 7.24 -9.05
N GLY A 95 9.71 7.43 -7.79
CA GLY A 95 8.33 7.72 -7.39
C GLY A 95 7.46 6.47 -7.28
N ALA A 96 6.17 6.70 -7.01
CA ALA A 96 5.18 5.64 -6.87
C ALA A 96 4.39 5.41 -8.17
N ASN A 97 4.34 4.17 -8.63
CA ASN A 97 3.65 3.75 -9.84
C ASN A 97 2.26 3.20 -9.55
N LEU A 98 2.02 2.70 -8.33
CA LEU A 98 0.71 2.25 -7.91
C LEU A 98 -0.25 3.44 -7.75
N CYS A 99 -1.42 3.38 -8.42
CA CYS A 99 -2.44 4.44 -8.42
C CYS A 99 -2.81 4.95 -7.01
N VAL A 100 -2.78 4.09 -6.00
CA VAL A 100 -3.04 4.45 -4.59
C VAL A 100 -2.03 5.48 -4.06
N PHE A 101 -0.77 5.40 -4.49
CA PHE A 101 0.34 6.24 -4.04
C PHE A 101 0.78 7.30 -5.07
N SER A 102 0.34 7.20 -6.33
CA SER A 102 0.62 8.24 -7.33
C SER A 102 0.09 9.62 -6.91
N ARG A 103 0.71 10.70 -7.37
CA ARG A 103 0.32 12.06 -7.02
C ARG A 103 -1.09 12.43 -7.52
N GLU A 104 -1.45 11.96 -8.70
CA GLU A 104 -2.75 12.12 -9.34
C GLU A 104 -3.37 10.75 -9.63
N CYS A 105 -4.69 10.69 -9.83
CA CYS A 105 -5.39 9.48 -10.28
C CYS A 105 -6.03 9.69 -11.66
N GLY A 106 -6.94 8.80 -12.08
CA GLY A 106 -7.69 8.96 -13.33
C GLY A 106 -7.06 8.31 -14.57
N ASN A 107 -6.03 7.48 -14.40
CA ASN A 107 -5.47 6.72 -15.53
C ASN A 107 -6.02 5.28 -15.62
N ALA A 108 -6.73 4.82 -14.60
CA ALA A 108 -7.27 3.46 -14.48
C ALA A 108 -8.81 3.47 -14.62
N ALA A 109 -9.32 3.95 -15.75
CA ALA A 109 -10.74 3.96 -16.02
C ALA A 109 -11.31 2.54 -16.18
N VAL A 110 -12.61 2.39 -15.90
CA VAL A 110 -13.33 1.11 -15.97
C VAL A 110 -14.42 1.18 -17.02
N ILE A 111 -14.53 0.11 -17.82
CA ILE A 111 -15.62 -0.07 -18.78
C ILE A 111 -16.55 -1.15 -18.22
N GLU A 112 -17.80 -0.79 -17.98
CA GLU A 112 -18.84 -1.74 -17.61
C GLU A 112 -19.36 -2.54 -18.80
N HIS A 113 -20.00 -3.68 -18.55
CA HIS A 113 -20.45 -4.60 -19.59
C HIS A 113 -21.39 -3.98 -20.64
N ASN A 114 -22.07 -2.88 -20.31
CA ASN A 114 -22.96 -2.14 -21.21
C ASN A 114 -22.21 -1.14 -22.13
N GLY A 115 -20.91 -0.94 -21.90
CA GLY A 115 -20.04 0.00 -22.59
C GLY A 115 -19.85 1.34 -21.88
N ASP A 116 -20.42 1.54 -20.68
CA ASP A 116 -20.23 2.76 -19.92
C ASP A 116 -18.81 2.86 -19.38
N LEU A 117 -18.18 4.02 -19.57
CA LEU A 117 -16.82 4.30 -19.09
C LEU A 117 -16.88 5.19 -17.85
N TYR A 118 -16.19 4.78 -16.77
CA TYR A 118 -16.12 5.48 -15.49
C TYR A 118 -14.67 5.83 -15.12
N SER A 119 -14.49 6.84 -14.28
CA SER A 119 -13.16 7.37 -13.91
C SER A 119 -12.23 6.35 -13.23
N CYS A 120 -12.76 5.39 -12.46
CA CYS A 120 -12.00 4.40 -11.69
C CYS A 120 -12.92 3.27 -11.20
N ASP A 121 -12.36 2.10 -10.86
CA ASP A 121 -13.06 0.95 -10.25
C ASP A 121 -13.73 1.25 -8.89
N HIS A 122 -13.23 2.24 -8.17
CA HIS A 122 -13.80 2.70 -6.89
C HIS A 122 -14.90 3.76 -7.03
N PHE A 123 -15.13 4.27 -8.24
CA PHE A 123 -15.99 5.42 -8.51
C PHE A 123 -16.88 5.11 -9.73
N VAL A 124 -17.79 4.15 -9.55
CA VAL A 124 -18.69 3.60 -10.57
C VAL A 124 -20.13 4.07 -10.32
N GLU A 125 -20.28 5.33 -9.94
CA GLU A 125 -21.56 6.02 -9.77
C GLU A 125 -21.82 7.02 -10.91
N PRO A 126 -23.08 7.45 -11.14
CA PRO A 126 -23.43 8.35 -12.24
C PRO A 126 -22.59 9.63 -12.32
N GLU A 127 -22.13 10.17 -11.19
CA GLU A 127 -21.32 11.39 -11.14
C GLU A 127 -19.91 11.21 -11.75
N TYR A 128 -19.43 9.96 -11.84
CA TYR A 128 -18.11 9.59 -12.35
C TYR A 128 -18.16 8.93 -13.73
N LYS A 129 -19.34 8.82 -14.35
CA LYS A 129 -19.51 8.33 -15.72
C LYS A 129 -18.98 9.37 -16.71
N LEU A 130 -18.07 8.95 -17.59
CA LEU A 130 -17.47 9.78 -18.65
C LEU A 130 -18.26 9.71 -19.98
N GLY A 131 -19.02 8.63 -20.18
CA GLY A 131 -19.82 8.37 -21.38
C GLY A 131 -20.00 6.88 -21.67
N ASN A 132 -20.36 6.53 -22.91
CA ASN A 132 -20.43 5.15 -23.39
C ASN A 132 -19.53 4.97 -24.62
N ILE A 133 -18.76 3.90 -24.67
CA ILE A 133 -17.78 3.63 -25.74
C ILE A 133 -18.42 3.40 -27.12
N LYS A 134 -19.72 3.13 -27.18
CA LYS A 134 -20.47 2.99 -28.43
C LYS A 134 -20.81 4.34 -29.07
N GLU A 135 -20.77 5.41 -28.28
CA GLU A 135 -21.22 6.76 -28.67
C GLU A 135 -20.06 7.74 -28.78
N LYS A 136 -19.01 7.56 -27.98
CA LYS A 136 -17.89 8.50 -27.86
C LYS A 136 -16.56 7.76 -27.84
N ASP A 137 -15.54 8.36 -28.46
CA ASP A 137 -14.18 7.85 -28.44
C ASP A 137 -13.57 7.84 -27.02
N ILE A 138 -12.85 6.76 -26.69
CA ILE A 138 -12.26 6.58 -25.36
C ILE A 138 -11.20 7.65 -25.08
N LEU A 139 -10.35 8.01 -26.05
CA LEU A 139 -9.34 9.04 -25.84
C LEU A 139 -10.01 10.40 -25.58
N ALA A 140 -11.09 10.71 -26.28
CA ALA A 140 -11.87 11.92 -26.03
C ALA A 140 -12.52 11.93 -24.62
N MET A 141 -12.97 10.78 -24.11
CA MET A 141 -13.49 10.67 -22.75
C MET A 141 -12.38 10.79 -21.69
N MET A 142 -11.24 10.13 -21.90
CA MET A 142 -10.10 10.15 -20.98
C MET A 142 -9.39 11.51 -20.93
N ASN A 143 -9.41 12.26 -22.02
CA ASN A 143 -8.88 13.64 -22.06
C ASN A 143 -9.92 14.71 -21.70
N SER A 144 -11.12 14.31 -21.27
CA SER A 144 -12.16 15.26 -20.88
C SER A 144 -11.77 16.07 -19.64
N LYS A 145 -12.37 17.26 -19.50
CA LYS A 145 -12.21 18.09 -18.31
C LYS A 145 -12.63 17.36 -17.03
N GLN A 146 -13.70 16.57 -17.08
CA GLN A 146 -14.17 15.76 -15.95
C GLN A 146 -13.09 14.79 -15.47
N GLN A 147 -12.44 14.06 -16.39
CA GLN A 147 -11.40 13.09 -16.02
C GLN A 147 -10.13 13.77 -15.52
N GLN A 148 -9.72 14.89 -16.12
CA GLN A 148 -8.58 15.68 -15.64
C GLN A 148 -8.84 16.27 -14.25
N ASP A 149 -10.03 16.79 -14.00
CA ASP A 149 -10.42 17.33 -12.70
C ASP A 149 -10.49 16.22 -11.64
N PHE A 150 -11.03 15.04 -11.98
CA PHE A 150 -11.01 13.86 -11.12
C PHE A 150 -9.59 13.48 -10.71
N GLY A 151 -8.66 13.40 -11.66
CA GLY A 151 -7.26 13.06 -11.41
C GLY A 151 -6.53 14.06 -10.50
N ARG A 152 -6.65 15.37 -10.82
CA ARG A 152 -6.01 16.45 -10.06
C ARG A 152 -6.56 16.62 -8.66
N THR A 153 -7.85 16.32 -8.45
CA THR A 153 -8.50 16.39 -7.14
C THR A 153 -7.74 15.59 -6.08
N LYS A 154 -7.07 14.49 -6.45
CA LYS A 154 -6.27 13.69 -5.51
C LYS A 154 -5.18 14.49 -4.80
N LYS A 155 -4.42 15.33 -5.52
CA LYS A 155 -3.36 16.19 -4.94
C LYS A 155 -3.92 17.50 -4.39
N GLU A 156 -5.00 18.02 -4.96
CA GLU A 156 -5.59 19.31 -4.58
C GLU A 156 -6.40 19.20 -3.28
N LYS A 157 -7.02 18.04 -3.02
CA LYS A 157 -7.82 17.77 -1.81
C LYS A 157 -7.07 16.93 -0.79
N LEU A 158 -5.84 17.30 -0.48
CA LEU A 158 -5.06 16.69 0.60
C LEU A 158 -5.38 17.34 1.95
N ASN A 159 -5.51 16.51 2.98
CA ASN A 159 -5.60 16.98 4.37
C ASN A 159 -4.31 17.73 4.76
N GLN A 160 -4.41 18.74 5.63
CA GLN A 160 -3.26 19.54 6.07
C GLN A 160 -2.17 18.70 6.75
N LYS A 161 -2.53 17.61 7.45
CA LYS A 161 -1.57 16.65 8.01
C LYS A 161 -0.76 15.95 6.93
N CYS A 162 -1.35 15.65 5.77
CA CYS A 162 -0.63 15.06 4.64
C CYS A 162 0.38 16.06 4.03
N LEU A 163 -0.01 17.33 3.90
CA LEU A 163 0.87 18.37 3.35
C LEU A 163 2.13 18.60 4.18
N LYS A 164 2.05 18.33 5.49
CA LYS A 164 3.18 18.42 6.45
C LYS A 164 3.84 17.07 6.74
N CYS A 165 3.42 15.99 6.07
CA CYS A 165 3.89 14.64 6.36
C CYS A 165 5.20 14.35 5.62
N ASN A 166 6.18 13.78 6.31
CA ASN A 166 7.46 13.36 5.73
C ASN A 166 7.29 12.32 4.60
N TYR A 167 6.16 11.61 4.55
CA TYR A 167 5.89 10.61 3.51
C TYR A 167 5.04 11.14 2.35
N LEU A 168 4.83 12.46 2.24
CA LEU A 168 4.07 13.03 1.12
C LEU A 168 4.65 12.64 -0.25
N PHE A 169 5.99 12.55 -0.36
CA PHE A 169 6.68 12.17 -1.60
C PHE A 169 6.26 10.80 -2.14
N PHE A 170 5.83 9.90 -1.26
CA PHE A 170 5.40 8.55 -1.60
C PHE A 170 3.88 8.38 -1.46
N CYS A 171 3.35 8.63 -0.27
CA CYS A 171 1.98 8.27 0.09
C CYS A 171 0.92 9.08 -0.67
N ASN A 172 1.18 10.37 -0.94
CA ASN A 172 0.25 11.29 -1.60
C ASN A 172 -1.20 11.24 -1.04
N GLY A 173 -1.34 11.02 0.27
CA GLY A 173 -2.63 10.91 0.97
C GLY A 173 -3.44 9.63 0.65
N GLY A 174 -2.83 8.64 0.01
CA GLY A 174 -3.45 7.38 -0.40
C GLY A 174 -4.60 7.55 -1.39
N CYS A 175 -5.36 6.47 -1.61
CA CYS A 175 -6.54 6.46 -2.47
C CYS A 175 -7.63 7.41 -1.92
N PRO A 176 -8.23 8.29 -2.75
CA PRO A 176 -9.34 9.15 -2.36
C PRO A 176 -10.55 8.41 -1.76
N LYS A 177 -10.85 7.19 -2.24
CA LYS A 177 -11.97 6.37 -1.73
C LYS A 177 -11.88 6.12 -0.22
N ASN A 178 -10.67 6.05 0.33
CA ASN A 178 -10.44 5.81 1.76
C ASN A 178 -10.26 7.11 2.57
N ARG A 179 -10.46 8.31 1.99
CA ARG A 179 -10.35 9.61 2.69
C ARG A 179 -11.65 9.95 3.41
N ILE A 180 -11.90 9.25 4.51
CA ILE A 180 -13.18 9.24 5.22
C ILE A 180 -13.10 9.75 6.67
N VAL A 181 -11.90 9.97 7.20
CA VAL A 181 -11.69 10.43 8.58
C VAL A 181 -11.65 11.95 8.63
N ASP A 182 -12.63 12.56 9.29
CA ASP A 182 -12.58 14.00 9.57
C ASP A 182 -11.62 14.27 10.75
N THR A 183 -10.68 15.20 10.55
CA THR A 183 -9.74 15.62 11.60
C THR A 183 -9.93 17.08 12.01
N GLY A 184 -10.88 17.80 11.40
CA GLY A 184 -11.05 19.25 11.58
C GLY A 184 -10.04 20.11 10.81
N ASP A 185 -9.10 19.51 10.06
CA ASP A 185 -8.01 20.20 9.38
C ASP A 185 -8.22 20.33 7.85
N GLY A 186 -9.46 20.62 7.45
CA GLY A 186 -9.85 20.75 6.04
C GLY A 186 -10.35 19.43 5.44
N TYR A 187 -9.71 18.93 4.39
CA TYR A 187 -10.15 17.69 3.72
C TYR A 187 -9.97 16.46 4.60
N LYS A 188 -10.82 15.44 4.43
CA LYS A 188 -10.74 14.20 5.19
C LYS A 188 -9.40 13.47 4.99
N LEU A 189 -8.91 12.86 6.05
CA LEU A 189 -7.70 12.04 6.07
C LEU A 189 -8.02 10.61 5.62
N ASN A 190 -7.02 9.94 5.05
CA ASN A 190 -7.12 8.52 4.73
C ASN A 190 -7.30 7.69 6.02
N TYR A 191 -8.29 6.80 6.04
CA TYR A 191 -8.56 5.91 7.18
C TYR A 191 -7.33 5.09 7.60
N LEU A 192 -6.54 4.63 6.62
CA LEU A 192 -5.34 3.83 6.87
C LEU A 192 -4.09 4.69 7.18
N CYS A 193 -4.21 6.02 7.31
CA CYS A 193 -3.06 6.92 7.46
C CYS A 193 -2.15 6.52 8.62
N GLU A 194 -2.72 6.13 9.76
CA GLU A 194 -1.93 5.73 10.93
C GLU A 194 -1.17 4.42 10.70
N GLY A 195 -1.80 3.46 10.02
CA GLY A 195 -1.15 2.19 9.64
C GLY A 195 -0.03 2.39 8.64
N TYR A 196 -0.27 3.19 7.60
CA TYR A 196 0.75 3.56 6.63
C TYR A 196 1.93 4.28 7.28
N LYS A 197 1.65 5.27 8.13
CA LYS A 197 2.71 5.99 8.83
C LYS A 197 3.55 5.03 9.70
N LEU A 198 2.89 4.19 10.49
CA LEU A 198 3.57 3.18 11.31
C LEU A 198 4.48 2.27 10.47
N PHE A 199 3.97 1.79 9.34
CA PHE A 199 4.73 0.94 8.43
C PHE A 199 5.89 1.69 7.78
N PHE A 200 5.68 2.90 7.25
CA PHE A 200 6.73 3.69 6.59
C PHE A 200 7.81 4.14 7.56
N ASP A 201 7.45 4.58 8.77
CA ASP A 201 8.40 4.86 9.86
C ASP A 201 9.29 3.64 10.15
N TYR A 202 8.70 2.44 10.11
CA TYR A 202 9.43 1.21 10.37
C TYR A 202 10.38 0.81 9.23
N ILE A 203 9.92 0.90 7.97
CA ILE A 203 10.73 0.46 6.82
C ILE A 203 11.76 1.49 6.35
N ASP A 204 11.62 2.77 6.73
CA ASP A 204 12.52 3.85 6.29
C ASP A 204 14.01 3.49 6.38
N PRO A 205 14.58 3.04 7.52
CA PRO A 205 16.00 2.70 7.59
C PRO A 205 16.41 1.60 6.61
N TYR A 206 15.54 0.62 6.36
CA TYR A 206 15.78 -0.45 5.39
C TYR A 206 15.76 0.08 3.97
N MET A 207 14.78 0.93 3.64
CA MET A 207 14.65 1.52 2.30
C MET A 207 15.78 2.50 1.99
N GLN A 208 16.25 3.27 2.98
CA GLN A 208 17.44 4.11 2.84
C GLN A 208 18.69 3.25 2.53
N LYS A 209 18.89 2.15 3.27
CA LYS A 209 20.01 1.23 3.05
C LYS A 209 19.91 0.56 1.68
N LEU A 210 18.74 0.04 1.29
CA LEU A 210 18.51 -0.53 -0.04
C LEU A 210 18.75 0.48 -1.16
N SER A 211 18.26 1.72 -1.01
CA SER A 211 18.48 2.81 -1.97
C SER A 211 19.97 3.11 -2.16
N GLN A 212 20.75 3.14 -1.07
CA GLN A 212 22.21 3.30 -1.14
C GLN A 212 22.88 2.14 -1.87
N LEU A 213 22.52 0.89 -1.56
CA LEU A 213 23.10 -0.30 -2.17
C LEU A 213 22.75 -0.42 -3.67
N LEU A 214 21.53 -0.06 -4.06
CA LEU A 214 21.11 0.02 -5.46
C LEU A 214 21.92 1.06 -6.24
N LYS A 215 22.11 2.26 -5.67
CA LYS A 215 22.95 3.32 -6.29
C LYS A 215 24.40 2.86 -6.46
N GLN A 216 24.89 2.00 -5.57
CA GLN A 216 26.20 1.36 -5.66
C GLN A 216 26.23 0.13 -6.58
N GLN A 217 25.12 -0.20 -7.23
CA GLN A 217 24.97 -1.36 -8.14
C GLN A 217 25.39 -2.69 -7.47
N LYS A 218 25.09 -2.83 -6.17
CA LYS A 218 25.34 -4.09 -5.46
C LYS A 218 24.44 -5.20 -6.03
N SER A 219 24.91 -6.44 -6.00
CA SER A 219 24.07 -7.58 -6.42
C SER A 219 22.94 -7.83 -5.41
N PRO A 220 21.82 -8.46 -5.83
CA PRO A 220 20.73 -8.81 -4.92
C PRO A 220 21.18 -9.61 -3.68
N LYS A 221 22.16 -10.51 -3.86
CA LYS A 221 22.76 -11.28 -2.76
C LYS A 221 23.38 -10.38 -1.68
N ILE A 222 24.22 -9.41 -2.09
CA ILE A 222 24.86 -8.47 -1.16
C ILE A 222 23.80 -7.58 -0.50
N MET A 223 22.80 -7.15 -1.26
CA MET A 223 21.70 -6.35 -0.70
C MET A 223 20.97 -7.10 0.42
N LYS A 224 20.66 -8.37 0.20
CA LYS A 224 20.02 -9.26 1.17
C LYS A 224 20.87 -9.45 2.44
N GLU A 225 22.16 -9.72 2.29
CA GLU A 225 23.09 -9.88 3.42
C GLU A 225 23.16 -8.61 4.29
N GLU A 226 23.34 -7.44 3.66
CA GLU A 226 23.41 -6.15 4.36
C GLU A 226 22.11 -5.78 5.07
N ILE A 227 20.96 -6.10 4.48
CA ILE A 227 19.66 -5.81 5.07
C ILE A 227 19.32 -6.76 6.21
N LEU A 228 19.69 -8.03 6.11
CA LEU A 228 19.55 -8.98 7.22
C LEU A 228 20.45 -8.60 8.40
N LYS A 229 21.65 -8.06 8.13
CA LYS A 229 22.51 -7.50 9.18
C LYS A 229 21.87 -6.30 9.87
N LEU A 230 21.36 -5.34 9.10
CA LEU A 230 20.62 -4.19 9.64
C LEU A 230 19.41 -4.63 10.47
N TYR A 231 18.66 -5.64 10.01
CA TYR A 231 17.57 -6.23 10.78
C TYR A 231 18.05 -6.77 12.13
N GLN A 232 19.14 -7.54 12.15
CA GLN A 232 19.70 -8.08 13.40
C GLN A 232 20.10 -6.96 14.37
N GLU A 233 20.71 -5.88 13.88
CA GLU A 233 21.09 -4.72 14.69
C GLU A 233 19.87 -3.99 15.28
N ILE A 234 18.82 -3.79 14.48
CA ILE A 234 17.57 -3.12 14.93
C ILE A 234 16.82 -3.98 15.96
N TRP A 235 16.84 -5.30 15.81
CA TRP A 235 16.10 -6.24 16.65
C TRP A 235 16.93 -6.86 17.79
N ASP A 236 18.16 -6.41 17.99
CA ASP A 236 18.98 -6.74 19.16
C ASP A 236 18.50 -5.92 20.38
N VAL A 237 17.32 -6.28 20.87
CA VAL A 237 16.66 -5.62 21.99
C VAL A 237 16.25 -6.60 23.07
N GLY A 238 16.31 -6.16 24.33
CA GLY A 238 15.86 -6.93 25.48
C GLY A 238 14.34 -7.09 25.51
N ARG A 239 13.88 -8.16 26.16
CA ARG A 239 12.43 -8.49 26.29
C ARG A 239 11.57 -7.32 26.80
N ASN A 240 12.12 -6.45 27.64
CA ASN A 240 11.40 -5.34 28.26
C ASN A 240 11.54 -4.00 27.54
N ASP A 241 12.39 -3.92 26.52
CA ASP A 241 12.66 -2.70 25.76
C ASP A 241 11.47 -2.36 24.84
N PRO A 242 11.35 -1.10 24.37
CA PRO A 242 10.38 -0.74 23.35
C PRO A 242 10.53 -1.63 22.12
N CYS A 243 9.40 -2.11 21.58
CA CYS A 243 9.43 -2.98 20.40
C CYS A 243 9.91 -2.19 19.17
N PRO A 244 10.89 -2.72 18.40
CA PRO A 244 11.41 -2.03 17.22
C PRO A 244 10.38 -1.76 16.12
N CYS A 245 9.25 -2.48 16.10
CA CYS A 245 8.14 -2.24 15.15
C CYS A 245 7.42 -0.89 15.35
N GLY A 246 7.81 -0.06 16.33
CA GLY A 246 7.20 1.25 16.56
C GLY A 246 5.84 1.22 17.23
N SER A 247 5.36 0.06 17.71
CA SER A 247 4.02 -0.06 18.30
C SER A 247 3.84 0.64 19.66
N GLY A 248 4.92 1.16 20.25
CA GLY A 248 4.94 1.71 21.62
C GLY A 248 4.78 0.67 22.74
N LYS A 249 4.74 -0.63 22.43
CA LYS A 249 4.65 -1.71 23.44
C LYS A 249 6.04 -2.23 23.75
N LYS A 250 6.22 -2.88 24.91
CA LYS A 250 7.42 -3.68 25.18
C LYS A 250 7.53 -4.81 24.17
N TYR A 251 8.75 -5.15 23.74
CA TYR A 251 8.99 -6.21 22.76
C TYR A 251 8.27 -7.52 23.14
N LYS A 252 8.34 -7.91 24.42
CA LYS A 252 7.67 -9.12 24.91
C LYS A 252 6.14 -9.12 24.84
N LYS A 253 5.52 -7.96 24.65
CA LYS A 253 4.06 -7.79 24.55
C LYS A 253 3.61 -7.45 23.12
N CYS A 254 4.53 -7.53 22.15
CA CYS A 254 4.26 -7.12 20.77
C CYS A 254 4.69 -8.17 19.74
N CYS A 255 6.00 -8.36 19.52
CA CYS A 255 6.53 -9.15 18.40
C CYS A 255 7.38 -10.34 18.85
N ILE A 256 7.43 -10.65 20.15
CA ILE A 256 8.17 -11.82 20.67
C ILE A 256 7.41 -13.15 20.50
N TYR A 257 6.15 -13.12 20.02
CA TYR A 257 5.26 -14.26 19.84
C TYR A 257 4.55 -14.17 18.49
#